data_AF-A0A7W8IEG6-F1
#
_entry.id   AF-A0A7W8IEG6-F1
#
_cell.length_a   1.000
_cell.length_b   1.000
_cell.length_c   1.000
_cell.angle_alpha   90.00
_cell.angle_beta   90.00
_cell.angle_gamma   90.00
#
_symmetry.space_group_name_H-M   'P 1'
#
loop_
_entity.id
_entity.type
_entity.pdbx_description
1 polymer ?
#
loop_
_entity_poly.entity_id
_entity_poly.type
_entity_poly.pdbx_seq_one_letter_code
_entity_poly.pdbx_strand_id
1 'polypeptide(L)' 'MGEEIRFLWNATRGNRLRPWRSPYLRWRLETYSGQRADTVRALDFWNLFWKEKRQLFRFLRWTREIKSYTESKNK' A
#
# COMPACT_ATOMS: atom_id res chain seq x y z
N MET A 1 -1.40 -9.22 12.07
CA MET A 1 -1.42 -7.75 11.90
C MET A 1 -0.05 -7.13 11.58
N GLY A 2 1.09 -7.65 12.08
CA GLY A 2 2.39 -6.99 11.86
C GLY A 2 3.02 -7.15 10.47
N GLU A 3 2.78 -8.26 9.76
CA GLU A 3 3.46 -8.58 8.50
C GLU A 3 3.03 -7.68 7.33
N GLU A 4 1.76 -7.29 7.30
CA GLU A 4 1.17 -6.41 6.30
C GLU A 4 1.80 -5.01 6.38
N ILE A 5 1.94 -4.51 7.61
CA ILE A 5 2.62 -3.26 7.92
C ILE A 5 4.11 -3.37 7.56
N ARG A 6 4.74 -4.53 7.83
CA ARG A 6 6.16 -4.78 7.51
C ARG A 6 6.43 -4.81 6.00
N PHE A 7 5.51 -5.38 5.23
CA PHE A 7 5.55 -5.34 3.76
C PHE A 7 5.43 -3.90 3.26
N LEU A 8 4.45 -3.16 3.76
CA LEU A 8 4.24 -1.75 3.41
C LEU A 8 5.44 -0.87 3.79
N TRP A 9 6.05 -1.15 4.94
CA TRP A 9 7.25 -0.50 5.46
C TRP A 9 8.49 -0.78 4.61
N ASN A 10 8.61 -2.00 4.08
CA ASN A 10 9.64 -2.33 3.10
C ASN A 10 9.35 -1.70 1.74
N ALA A 11 8.10 -1.66 1.28
CA ALA A 11 7.71 -1.03 0.02
C ALA A 11 7.86 0.51 0.05
N THR A 12 7.80 1.13 1.23
CA THR A 12 8.03 2.56 1.44
C THR A 12 9.45 2.88 1.91
N ARG A 13 10.34 1.88 1.93
CA ARG A 13 11.74 2.03 2.34
C ARG A 13 12.45 2.98 1.38
N GLY A 14 12.88 4.13 1.91
CA GLY A 14 13.49 5.24 1.13
C GLY A 14 12.71 6.55 1.26
N ASN A 15 11.39 6.50 1.47
CA ASN A 15 10.53 7.69 1.61
C ASN A 15 9.70 7.66 2.91
N ARG A 16 10.22 7.01 3.96
CA ARG A 16 9.48 6.74 5.21
C ARG A 16 8.98 8.01 5.92
N LEU A 17 9.74 9.10 5.84
CA LEU A 17 9.39 10.39 6.45
C LEU A 17 8.45 11.23 5.56
N ARG A 18 8.32 10.88 4.27
CA ARG A 18 7.51 11.61 3.29
C ARG A 18 6.82 10.60 2.35
N PRO A 19 5.87 9.79 2.84
CA PRO A 19 5.23 8.75 2.04
C PRO A 19 4.52 9.29 0.78
N TRP A 20 4.05 10.55 0.80
CA TRP A 20 3.50 11.26 -0.36
C TRP A 20 4.52 11.53 -1.49
N ARG A 21 5.82 11.40 -1.20
CA ARG A 21 6.91 11.50 -2.19
C ARG A 21 7.31 10.14 -2.78
N SER A 22 6.76 9.04 -2.25
CA SER A 22 7.08 7.70 -2.75
C SER A 22 6.46 7.48 -4.14
N PRO A 23 7.26 7.17 -5.17
CA PRO A 23 6.75 6.91 -6.52
C PRO A 23 5.72 5.77 -6.54
N TYR A 24 5.98 4.72 -5.76
CA TYR A 24 5.10 3.55 -5.68
C TYR A 24 3.74 3.88 -5.07
N LEU A 25 3.72 4.69 -4.01
CA LEU A 25 2.46 5.09 -3.38
C LEU A 25 1.70 6.10 -4.24
N ARG A 26 2.39 7.04 -4.91
CA ARG A 26 1.77 7.95 -5.89
C ARG A 26 1.08 7.16 -6.99
N TRP A 27 1.78 6.19 -7.58
CA TRP A 27 1.24 5.35 -8.65
C TRP A 27 0.03 4.52 -8.18
N ARG A 28 0.09 3.98 -6.96
CA ARG A 28 -1.06 3.28 -6.38
C ARG A 28 -2.23 4.22 -6.13
N LEU A 29 -1.99 5.41 -5.60
CA LEU A 29 -3.05 6.39 -5.37
C LEU A 29 -3.67 6.85 -6.68
N GLU A 30 -2.89 7.03 -7.73
CA GLU A 30 -3.35 7.39 -9.07
C GLU A 30 -4.27 6.31 -9.65
N THR A 31 -3.92 5.04 -9.45
CA THR A 31 -4.74 3.89 -9.87
C THR A 31 -6.09 3.86 -9.15
N TYR A 32 -6.12 4.15 -7.85
CA TYR A 32 -7.35 4.08 -7.05
C TYR A 32 -8.21 5.35 -7.11
N SER A 33 -7.58 6.51 -7.22
CA SER A 33 -8.26 7.81 -7.17
C SER A 33 -8.56 8.39 -8.54
N GLY A 34 -7.89 7.94 -9.61
CA GLY A 34 -7.99 8.52 -10.95
C GLY A 34 -7.51 9.98 -11.06
N GLN A 35 -6.98 10.55 -9.97
CA GLN A 35 -6.45 11.92 -9.91
C GLN A 35 -4.94 11.90 -10.11
N ARG A 36 -4.44 12.83 -10.94
CA ARG A 36 -3.01 13.00 -11.19
C ARG A 36 -2.27 13.22 -9.87
N ALA A 37 -1.30 12.35 -9.62
CA ALA A 37 -0.52 12.30 -8.39
C ALA A 37 0.24 13.62 -8.09
N ASP A 38 0.40 14.48 -9.09
CA ASP A 38 1.14 15.73 -8.99
C ASP A 38 0.40 16.87 -8.27
N THR A 39 -0.94 16.88 -8.32
CA THR A 39 -1.78 17.88 -7.65
C THR A 39 -2.16 17.50 -6.21
N VAL A 40 -1.84 16.27 -5.78
CA VAL A 40 -2.26 15.75 -4.48
C VAL A 40 -1.39 16.37 -3.37
N ARG A 41 -1.98 17.22 -2.54
CA ARG A 41 -1.31 17.75 -1.33
C ARG A 41 -1.13 16.64 -0.30
N ALA A 42 -0.23 16.82 0.67
CA ALA A 42 0.01 15.82 1.72
C ALA A 42 -1.26 15.41 2.50
N LEU A 43 -2.20 16.35 2.70
CA LEU A 43 -3.48 16.10 3.36
C LEU A 43 -4.44 15.27 2.49
N ASP A 44 -4.59 15.62 1.21
CA ASP A 44 -5.40 14.84 0.26
C ASP A 44 -4.83 13.43 0.09
N PHE A 45 -3.51 13.31 0.03
CA PHE A 45 -2.80 12.04 -0.01
C PHE A 45 -3.14 11.19 1.21
N TRP A 46 -3.11 11.78 2.41
CA TRP A 46 -3.44 11.06 3.63
C TRP A 46 -4.91 10.69 3.72
N ASN A 47 -5.83 11.56 3.31
CA ASN A 47 -7.26 11.27 3.31
C ASN A 47 -7.59 10.11 2.35
N LEU A 48 -7.04 10.14 1.13
CA LEU A 48 -7.19 9.08 0.14
C LEU A 48 -6.50 7.79 0.59
N PHE A 49 -5.29 7.88 1.14
CA PHE A 49 -4.58 6.73 1.68
C PHE A 49 -5.37 6.08 2.83
N TRP A 50 -5.95 6.86 3.75
CA TRP A 50 -6.77 6.34 4.85
C TRP A 50 -8.09 5.74 4.36
N LYS A 51 -8.67 6.28 3.28
CA LYS A 51 -9.87 5.73 2.63
C LYS A 51 -9.57 4.38 1.95
N GLU A 52 -8.50 4.33 1.19
CA GLU A 52 -8.06 3.14 0.44
C GLU A 52 -7.30 2.13 1.29
N LYS A 53 -6.85 2.48 2.51
CA LYS A 53 -6.14 1.54 3.39
C LYS A 53 -6.92 0.26 3.59
N ARG A 54 -8.26 0.33 3.64
CA ARG A 54 -9.12 -0.85 3.85
C ARG A 54 -8.98 -1.82 2.68
N GLN A 55 -8.92 -1.30 1.45
CA GLN A 55 -8.63 -2.09 0.24
C GLN A 55 -7.21 -2.67 0.31
N LEU A 56 -6.21 -1.86 0.70
CA LEU A 56 -4.83 -2.32 0.85
C LEU A 56 -4.70 -3.43 1.90
N PHE A 57 -5.33 -3.27 3.07
CA PHE A 57 -5.36 -4.29 4.11
C PHE A 57 -6.08 -5.55 3.63
N ARG A 58 -7.17 -5.41 2.86
CA ARG A 58 -7.86 -6.56 2.26
C ARG A 58 -6.95 -7.30 1.26
N PHE A 59 -6.21 -6.57 0.43
CA PHE A 59 -5.22 -7.14 -0.50
C PHE A 59 -4.06 -7.83 0.23
N LEU A 60 -3.52 -7.24 1.29
CA LEU A 60 -2.43 -7.83 2.07
C LEU A 60 -2.89 -9.10 2.79
N ARG A 61 -4.10 -9.08 3.36
CA ARG A 61 -4.73 -10.26 3.95
C ARG A 61 -4.89 -11.37 2.93
N TRP A 62 -5.35 -11.05 1.72
CA TRP A 62 -5.43 -12.01 0.61
C TRP A 62 -4.06 -12.53 0.17
N THR A 63 -3.05 -11.66 0.09
CA THR A 63 -1.68 -12.06 -0.26
C THR A 63 -1.10 -13.04 0.77
N ARG A 64 -1.41 -12.84 2.06
CA ARG A 64 -1.04 -13.78 3.12
C ARG A 64 -1.76 -15.12 2.97
N GLU A 65 -3.01 -15.12 2.54
CA GLU A 65 -3.76 -16.33 2.19
C GLU A 65 -3.07 -17.07 1.03
N ILE A 66 -2.71 -16.36 -0.05
CA ILE A 66 -1.94 -16.91 -1.19
C ILE A 66 -0.58 -17.48 -0.75
N LYS A 67 0.13 -16.78 0.15
CA LYS A 67 1.40 -17.27 0.67
C LYS A 67 1.18 -18.59 1.44
N SER A 68 0.14 -18.67 2.27
CA SER A 68 -0.24 -19.90 2.95
C SER A 68 -0.60 -21.03 1.97
N TYR A 69 -1.29 -20.72 0.86
CA TYR A 69 -1.57 -21.70 -0.20
C TYR A 69 -0.29 -22.17 -0.90
N THR A 70 0.67 -21.28 -1.10
CA THR A 70 1.96 -21.60 -1.72
C THR A 70 2.83 -22.47 -0.81
N GLU A 71 2.87 -22.17 0.49
CA GLU A 71 3.57 -22.98 1.50
C GLU A 71 2.91 -24.35 1.70
N SER A 72 1.58 -24.44 1.60
CA SER A 72 0.85 -25.72 1.64
C SER A 72 1.09 -26.59 0.40
N LYS A 73 1.37 -26.00 -0.77
CA LYS A 73 1.68 -26.71 -2.01
C LYS A 73 3.11 -27.25 -2.07
N ASN A 74 4.00 -26.74 -1.21
CA ASN A 74 5.43 -27.05 -1.19
C ASN A 74 5.81 -28.00 -0.04
N LYS A 75 4.81 -28.63 0.59
CA LYS A 75 4.94 -29.65 1.63
C LYS A 75 4.19 -30.90 1.18
#